data_AF-A0A3M3FIC1-F1
#
_entry.id   AF-A0A3M3FIC1-F1
#
_cell.length_a   1.000
_cell.length_b   1.000
_cell.length_c   1.000
_cell.angle_alpha   90.00
_cell.angle_beta   90.00
_cell.angle_gamma   90.00
#
_symmetry.space_group_name_H-M   'P 1'
#
loop_
_entity.id
_entity.type
_entity.pdbx_description
1 polymer ?
#
loop_
_entity_poly.entity_id
_entity_poly.type
_entity_poly.pdbx_seq_one_letter_code
_entity_poly.pdbx_strand_id
1 'polypeptide(L)'
;MKITANDQVVPWSGRPYSGGNGVRYAGFVAGEDAKEIVGLPLRYAGSAQNAVVAGTYSIEPMGPLTFGNYIIGYENGSLRITSVPVLPNLIPPPAGEIERGLSQSQVAEYLENRSVQLRDDDILLNRRYRFPLGFAAGGFIRLNEKNE
;
A
#
# COMPACT_ATOMS: atom_id res chain seq x y z
N MET A 1 14.39 -21.12 15.05
CA MET A 1 14.55 -20.69 13.64
C MET A 1 13.84 -19.37 13.41
N LYS A 2 14.33 -18.59 12.46
CA LYS A 2 13.87 -17.25 12.16
C LYS A 2 13.48 -17.13 10.69
N ILE A 3 12.31 -16.56 10.42
CA ILE A 3 11.75 -16.31 9.10
C ILE A 3 11.58 -14.81 8.95
N THR A 4 12.35 -14.21 8.05
CA THR A 4 12.31 -12.76 7.80
C THR A 4 11.73 -12.51 6.42
N ALA A 5 10.68 -11.69 6.32
CA ALA A 5 10.16 -11.27 5.02
C ALA A 5 11.17 -10.38 4.29
N ASN A 6 11.30 -10.58 2.98
CA ASN A 6 12.20 -9.77 2.17
C ASN A 6 11.60 -8.39 1.94
N ASP A 7 12.45 -7.37 2.00
CA ASP A 7 12.10 -6.03 1.55
C ASP A 7 11.80 -6.03 0.05
N GLN A 8 10.96 -5.09 -0.37
CA GLN A 8 10.62 -4.89 -1.76
C GLN A 8 10.47 -3.41 -2.10
N VAL A 9 10.97 -3.03 -3.27
CA VAL A 9 10.70 -1.73 -3.87
C VAL A 9 9.92 -1.97 -5.16
N VAL A 10 8.77 -1.33 -5.30
CA VAL A 10 7.93 -1.41 -6.51
C VAL A 10 7.57 -0.02 -6.99
N PRO A 11 7.54 0.23 -8.32
CA PRO A 11 6.94 1.44 -8.84
C PRO A 11 5.44 1.43 -8.58
N TRP A 12 4.88 2.62 -8.37
CA TRP A 12 3.43 2.79 -8.31
C TRP A 12 2.76 2.27 -9.61
N SER A 13 1.72 1.44 -9.44
CA SER A 13 0.99 0.81 -10.55
C SER A 13 -0.52 1.08 -10.54
N GLY A 14 -1.02 1.75 -9.49
CA GLY A 14 -2.45 1.96 -9.26
C GLY A 14 -3.23 0.73 -8.84
N ARG A 15 -2.56 -0.40 -8.59
CA ARG A 15 -3.17 -1.63 -8.09
C ARG A 15 -2.78 -1.85 -6.63
N PRO A 16 -3.68 -2.43 -5.80
CA PRO A 16 -3.35 -2.81 -4.43
C PRO A 16 -2.24 -3.85 -4.44
N TYR A 17 -1.24 -3.65 -3.58
CA TYR A 17 -0.22 -4.65 -3.31
C TYR A 17 -0.84 -5.84 -2.57
N SER A 18 -0.42 -7.06 -2.92
CA SER A 18 -0.87 -8.29 -2.28
C SER A 18 0.28 -9.28 -2.17
N GLY A 19 0.40 -9.95 -1.03
CA GLY A 19 1.42 -10.94 -0.77
C GLY A 19 2.71 -10.34 -0.17
N GLY A 20 3.85 -10.84 -0.61
CA GLY A 20 5.18 -10.46 -0.11
C GLY A 20 6.26 -10.80 -1.12
N ASN A 21 7.51 -10.43 -0.84
CA ASN A 21 8.66 -10.69 -1.72
C ASN A 21 9.42 -11.98 -1.36
N GLY A 22 8.69 -12.99 -0.89
CA GLY A 22 9.30 -14.17 -0.28
C GLY A 22 9.90 -13.88 1.10
N VAL A 23 10.54 -14.90 1.66
CA VAL A 23 11.19 -14.86 2.98
C VAL A 23 12.61 -15.42 2.89
N ARG A 24 13.44 -15.08 3.88
CA ARG A 24 14.73 -15.71 4.17
C ARG A 24 14.65 -16.45 5.49
N TYR A 25 15.38 -17.57 5.55
CA TYR A 25 15.40 -18.47 6.70
C TYR A 25 16.78 -18.44 7.36
N ALA A 26 16.80 -18.43 8.68
CA ALA A 26 18.04 -18.50 9.47
C ALA A 26 17.87 -19.35 10.73
N GLY A 27 18.95 -20.05 11.12
CA GLY A 27 18.97 -20.88 12.32
C GLY A 27 18.51 -22.32 12.11
N PHE A 28 18.80 -22.90 10.94
CA PHE A 28 18.79 -24.35 10.74
C PHE A 28 19.94 -25.01 11.52
N VAL A 29 19.76 -26.26 11.94
CA VAL A 29 20.84 -27.04 12.58
C VAL A 29 21.84 -27.48 11.50
N ALA A 30 23.08 -27.79 11.88
CA ALA A 30 24.12 -28.23 10.96
C ALA A 30 23.67 -29.47 10.15
N GLY A 31 23.67 -29.34 8.82
CA GLY A 31 23.24 -30.40 7.91
C GLY A 31 21.77 -30.32 7.47
N GLU A 32 20.97 -29.43 8.07
CA GLU A 32 19.60 -29.15 7.66
C GLU A 32 19.53 -27.95 6.69
N ASP A 33 18.50 -27.90 5.86
CA ASP A 33 18.27 -26.82 4.91
C ASP A 33 16.76 -26.46 4.81
N ALA A 34 16.41 -25.58 3.87
CA ALA A 34 15.04 -25.11 3.67
C ALA A 34 14.02 -26.23 3.32
N LYS A 35 14.46 -27.46 3.03
CA LYS A 35 13.57 -28.61 2.82
C LYS A 35 12.80 -29.00 4.07
N GLU A 36 13.36 -28.75 5.26
CA GLU A 36 12.72 -29.09 6.55
C GLU A 36 11.44 -28.28 6.84
N ILE A 37 11.22 -27.21 6.07
CA ILE A 37 10.06 -26.33 6.20
C ILE A 37 9.21 -26.26 4.94
N VAL A 38 9.44 -27.17 3.99
CA VAL A 38 8.56 -27.31 2.82
C VAL A 38 7.14 -27.61 3.33
N GLY A 39 6.17 -26.86 2.82
CA GLY A 39 4.76 -26.99 3.23
C GLY A 39 4.37 -26.18 4.47
N LEU A 40 5.28 -25.40 5.08
CA LEU A 40 4.90 -24.43 6.11
C LEU A 40 3.82 -23.48 5.57
N PRO A 41 2.63 -23.39 6.20
CA PRO A 41 1.57 -22.50 5.76
C PRO A 41 1.92 -21.05 6.13
N LEU A 42 2.62 -20.37 5.22
CA LEU A 42 3.01 -18.97 5.32
C LEU A 42 1.97 -18.06 4.66
N ARG A 43 1.57 -17.00 5.35
CA ARG A 43 0.74 -15.91 4.81
C ARG A 43 1.41 -14.56 5.07
N TYR A 44 1.05 -13.56 4.27
CA TYR A 44 1.49 -12.19 4.47
C TYR A 44 0.34 -11.31 4.96
N ALA A 45 0.65 -10.44 5.91
CA ALA A 45 -0.23 -9.44 6.48
C ALA A 45 0.54 -8.09 6.55
N GLY A 46 0.08 -7.20 7.42
CA GLY A 46 0.65 -5.87 7.63
C GLY A 46 0.07 -4.81 6.71
N SER A 47 0.54 -3.58 6.89
CA SER A 47 0.07 -2.40 6.15
C SER A 47 0.42 -2.43 4.66
N ALA A 48 1.31 -3.34 4.23
CA ALA A 48 1.59 -3.54 2.81
C ALA A 48 0.39 -4.13 2.07
N GLN A 49 -0.47 -4.91 2.72
CA GLN A 49 -1.64 -5.49 2.06
C GLN A 49 -2.63 -4.38 1.70
N ASN A 50 -3.02 -4.34 0.43
CA ASN A 50 -3.85 -3.29 -0.17
C ASN A 50 -3.22 -1.90 -0.25
N ALA A 51 -1.91 -1.78 0.00
CA ALA A 51 -1.20 -0.52 -0.23
C ALA A 51 -1.23 -0.16 -1.72
N VAL A 52 -1.75 1.02 -2.04
CA VAL A 52 -1.80 1.57 -3.41
C VAL A 52 -0.95 2.82 -3.51
N VAL A 53 -0.80 3.57 -2.42
CA VAL A 53 -0.18 4.90 -2.42
C VAL A 53 1.34 4.79 -2.33
N ALA A 54 2.05 5.75 -2.89
CA ALA A 54 3.50 5.85 -2.70
C ALA A 54 3.81 6.04 -1.22
N GLY A 55 4.72 5.24 -0.67
CA GLY A 55 4.96 5.19 0.75
C GLY A 55 5.77 3.97 1.17
N THR A 56 5.93 3.85 2.48
CA THR A 56 6.61 2.71 3.12
C THR A 56 5.62 1.98 4.02
N TYR A 57 5.58 0.66 3.87
CA TYR A 57 4.62 -0.22 4.52
C TYR A 57 5.32 -1.46 5.09
N SER A 58 4.68 -2.12 6.06
CA SER A 58 5.19 -3.33 6.71
C SER A 58 4.68 -4.58 5.99
N ILE A 59 5.60 -5.46 5.58
CA ILE A 59 5.30 -6.81 5.09
C ILE A 59 5.45 -7.77 6.27
N GLU A 60 4.34 -8.31 6.76
CA GLU A 60 4.33 -9.12 7.98
C GLU A 60 4.12 -10.60 7.65
N PRO A 61 5.16 -11.44 7.70
CA PRO A 61 4.98 -12.87 7.53
C PRO A 61 4.29 -13.45 8.78
N MET A 62 3.32 -14.33 8.57
CA MET A 62 2.62 -15.02 9.64
C MET A 62 2.48 -16.51 9.32
N GLY A 63 2.45 -17.33 10.37
CA GLY A 63 2.24 -18.76 10.28
C GLY A 63 2.29 -19.41 11.67
N PRO A 64 2.40 -20.74 11.73
CA PRO A 64 2.60 -21.46 12.98
C PRO A 64 3.87 -21.00 13.71
N LEU A 65 3.83 -20.94 15.05
CA LEU A 65 5.00 -20.65 15.89
C LEU A 65 5.90 -21.88 16.10
N THR A 66 5.44 -23.05 15.68
CA THR A 66 6.19 -24.30 15.71
C THR A 66 5.90 -25.10 14.45
N PHE A 67 6.94 -25.66 13.82
CA PHE A 67 6.82 -26.54 12.66
C PHE A 67 7.97 -27.54 12.66
N GLY A 68 7.66 -28.83 12.58
CA GLY A 68 8.64 -29.89 12.77
C GLY A 68 9.34 -29.77 14.13
N ASN A 69 10.67 -29.75 14.11
CA ASN A 69 11.56 -29.60 15.27
C ASN A 69 11.91 -28.14 15.63
N TYR A 70 11.31 -27.14 14.97
CA TYR A 70 11.65 -25.73 15.20
C TYR A 70 10.55 -24.94 15.91
N ILE A 71 10.98 -24.08 16.83
CA ILE A 71 10.24 -22.89 17.23
C ILE A 71 10.57 -21.77 16.22
N ILE A 72 9.54 -21.15 15.66
CA ILE A 72 9.62 -20.16 14.58
C ILE A 72 9.35 -18.76 15.12
N GLY A 73 10.31 -17.86 14.90
CA GLY A 73 10.12 -16.42 15.03
C GLY A 73 9.95 -15.77 13.66
N TYR A 74 9.02 -14.82 13.55
CA TYR A 74 8.76 -14.04 12.34
C TYR A 74 9.31 -12.63 12.48
N GLU A 75 9.92 -12.13 11.40
CA GLU A 75 10.34 -10.74 11.29
C GLU A 75 9.80 -10.09 10.03
N ASN A 76 9.40 -8.84 10.19
CA ASN A 76 8.80 -8.05 9.14
C ASN A 76 9.86 -7.60 8.13
N GLY A 77 9.43 -7.52 6.88
CA GLY A 77 10.13 -6.79 5.82
C GLY A 77 9.43 -5.46 5.56
N SER A 78 9.99 -4.68 4.62
CA SER A 78 9.46 -3.38 4.22
C SER A 78 9.10 -3.36 2.75
N LEU A 79 7.87 -2.92 2.44
CA LEU A 79 7.46 -2.54 1.09
C LEU A 79 7.66 -1.04 0.92
N ARG A 80 8.35 -0.62 -0.14
CA ARG A 80 8.40 0.76 -0.59
C ARG A 80 7.77 0.90 -1.97
N ILE A 81 6.63 1.57 -2.03
CA ILE A 81 6.00 1.97 -3.29
C ILE A 81 6.59 3.31 -3.69
N THR A 82 7.36 3.36 -4.78
CA THR A 82 7.94 4.61 -5.27
C THR A 82 6.91 5.40 -6.06
N SER A 83 6.90 6.72 -5.85
CA SER A 83 6.14 7.61 -6.73
C SER A 83 6.75 7.58 -8.13
N VAL A 84 5.91 7.72 -9.15
CA VAL A 84 6.40 7.93 -10.51
C VAL A 84 7.08 9.31 -10.54
N PRO A 85 8.33 9.41 -11.03
CA PRO A 85 8.96 10.71 -11.18
C PRO A 85 8.07 11.60 -12.03
N VAL A 86 7.64 12.70 -11.41
CA VAL A 86 6.92 13.78 -12.08
C VAL A 86 7.87 14.28 -13.18
N LEU A 87 7.57 13.97 -14.44
CA LEU A 87 8.38 14.49 -15.55
C LEU A 87 8.41 16.02 -15.45
N PRO A 88 9.55 16.69 -15.67
CA PRO A 88 9.69 18.14 -15.48
C PRO A 88 8.74 18.98 -16.36
N ASN A 89 8.11 18.35 -17.37
CA ASN A 89 7.14 18.98 -18.26
C ASN A 89 5.68 18.55 -17.98
N LEU A 90 5.38 18.08 -16.77
CA LEU A 90 3.98 17.87 -16.38
C LEU A 90 3.33 19.23 -16.22
N ILE A 91 2.50 19.59 -17.21
CA ILE A 91 1.58 20.71 -17.10
C ILE A 91 0.73 20.44 -15.85
N PRO A 92 0.65 21.38 -14.89
CA PRO A 92 -0.21 21.22 -13.74
C PRO A 92 -1.60 20.81 -14.22
N PRO A 93 -2.21 19.75 -13.64
CA PRO A 93 -3.56 19.37 -14.02
C PRO A 93 -4.47 20.61 -13.92
N PRO A 94 -5.25 20.93 -14.96
CA PRO A 94 -6.35 21.87 -14.83
C PRO A 94 -7.19 21.54 -13.59
N ALA A 95 -7.71 22.56 -12.91
CA ALA A 95 -8.68 22.37 -11.84
C ALA A 95 -9.84 21.48 -12.37
N GLY A 96 -10.00 20.28 -11.80
CA GLY A 96 -10.97 19.27 -12.26
C GLY A 96 -10.38 17.95 -12.76
N GLU A 97 -9.06 17.84 -12.90
CA GLU A 97 -8.37 16.56 -13.20
C GLU A 97 -7.97 15.77 -11.92
N ILE A 98 -8.43 16.16 -10.73
CA ILE A 98 -8.18 15.42 -9.49
C ILE A 98 -9.42 14.60 -9.15
N GLU A 99 -9.28 13.28 -9.02
CA GLU A 99 -10.35 12.35 -8.65
C GLU A 99 -10.19 11.86 -7.21
N ARG A 100 -11.30 11.84 -6.47
CA ARG A 100 -11.44 11.15 -5.19
C ARG A 100 -12.58 10.15 -5.29
N GLY A 101 -12.37 8.90 -4.88
CA GLY A 101 -13.48 7.97 -4.67
C GLY A 101 -14.33 8.45 -3.50
N LEU A 102 -15.58 8.88 -3.76
CA LEU A 102 -16.53 9.26 -2.71
C LEU A 102 -17.46 8.08 -2.39
N SER A 103 -17.77 7.84 -1.11
CA SER A 103 -18.87 6.95 -0.73
C SER A 103 -20.23 7.61 -1.01
N GLN A 104 -21.33 6.83 -1.04
CA GLN A 104 -22.67 7.38 -1.26
C GLN A 104 -23.06 8.47 -0.24
N SER A 105 -22.67 8.30 1.03
CA SER A 105 -22.91 9.32 2.07
C SER A 105 -22.13 10.62 1.82
N GLN A 106 -20.93 10.53 1.25
CA GLN A 106 -20.10 11.69 0.93
C GLN A 106 -20.55 12.39 -0.36
N VAL A 107 -21.15 11.65 -1.29
CA VAL A 107 -21.81 12.24 -2.46
C VAL A 107 -23.01 13.09 -2.01
N ALA A 108 -23.79 12.61 -1.03
CA ALA A 108 -24.89 13.40 -0.48
C ALA A 108 -24.41 14.69 0.21
N GLU A 109 -23.38 14.60 1.05
CA GLU A 109 -22.74 15.78 1.68
C GLU A 109 -22.25 16.78 0.62
N TYR A 110 -21.65 16.31 -0.47
CA TYR A 110 -21.22 17.16 -1.57
C TYR A 110 -22.39 17.89 -2.25
N LEU A 111 -23.47 17.18 -2.56
CA LEU A 111 -24.63 17.77 -3.23
C LEU A 111 -25.32 18.84 -2.36
N GLU A 112 -25.27 18.69 -1.05
CA GLU A 112 -25.83 19.65 -0.10
C GLU A 112 -24.89 20.84 0.16
N ASN A 113 -23.60 20.60 0.39
CA ASN A 113 -22.65 21.61 0.87
C ASN A 113 -21.65 22.10 -0.19
N ARG A 114 -21.71 21.55 -1.41
CA ARG A 114 -20.75 21.79 -2.52
C ARG A 114 -19.28 21.56 -2.14
N SER A 115 -19.03 20.78 -1.11
CA SER A 115 -17.69 20.42 -0.64
C SER A 115 -17.69 19.11 0.12
N VAL A 116 -16.56 18.41 0.11
CA VAL A 116 -16.30 17.24 0.97
C VAL A 116 -15.00 17.47 1.74
N GLN A 117 -15.02 17.17 3.03
CA GLN A 117 -13.81 17.22 3.87
C GLN A 117 -12.86 16.05 3.58
N LEU A 118 -11.57 16.34 3.50
CA LEU A 118 -10.50 15.36 3.34
C LEU A 118 -10.17 14.72 4.68
N ARG A 119 -10.19 13.39 4.70
CA ARG A 119 -9.82 12.52 5.82
C ARG A 119 -8.45 11.91 5.60
N ASP A 120 -7.79 11.50 6.67
CA ASP A 120 -6.42 10.96 6.63
C ASP A 120 -6.26 9.72 5.74
N ASP A 121 -7.33 8.95 5.55
CA ASP A 121 -7.38 7.73 4.75
C ASP A 121 -7.79 7.97 3.29
N ASP A 122 -8.10 9.20 2.91
CA ASP A 122 -8.50 9.49 1.54
C ASP A 122 -7.32 9.34 0.57
N ILE A 123 -7.62 8.96 -0.67
CA ILE A 123 -6.64 8.88 -1.75
C ILE A 123 -7.11 9.78 -2.88
N LEU A 124 -6.34 10.83 -3.15
CA LEU A 124 -6.55 11.71 -4.29
C LEU A 124 -5.68 11.27 -5.44
N LEU A 125 -6.27 11.01 -6.59
CA LEU A 125 -5.55 10.60 -7.78
C LEU A 125 -5.56 11.73 -8.81
N ASN A 126 -4.41 11.96 -9.44
CA ASN A 126 -4.40 12.75 -10.67
C ASN A 126 -5.03 11.90 -11.79
N ARG A 127 -6.15 12.31 -12.38
CA ARG A 127 -6.84 11.58 -13.46
C ARG A 127 -5.94 11.30 -14.66
N ARG A 128 -5.09 12.28 -15.02
CA ARG A 128 -4.27 12.26 -16.24
C ARG A 128 -3.01 11.40 -16.10
N TYR A 129 -2.39 11.42 -14.93
CA TYR A 129 -1.12 10.75 -14.64
C TYR A 129 -1.27 9.56 -13.69
N ARG A 130 -2.47 9.38 -13.16
CA ARG A 130 -2.95 8.32 -12.27
C ARG A 130 -2.23 8.17 -10.93
N PHE A 131 -1.15 8.91 -10.64
CA PHE A 131 -0.47 8.83 -9.33
C PHE A 131 -1.23 9.58 -8.21
N PRO A 132 -1.08 9.14 -6.94
CA PRO A 132 -1.72 9.77 -5.80
C PRO A 132 -1.05 11.10 -5.40
N LEU A 133 -1.87 12.05 -4.95
CA LEU A 133 -1.47 13.36 -4.45
C LEU A 133 -1.54 13.39 -2.93
N GLY A 134 -0.51 13.91 -2.29
CA GLY A 134 -0.53 14.20 -0.85
C GLY A 134 -1.42 15.41 -0.55
N PHE A 135 -2.11 15.37 0.57
CA PHE A 135 -2.96 16.46 1.05
C PHE A 135 -2.81 16.60 2.58
N ALA A 136 -3.22 17.75 3.10
CA ALA A 136 -3.33 17.96 4.54
C ALA A 136 -4.71 17.51 5.04
N ALA A 137 -4.73 16.76 6.14
CA ALA A 137 -5.94 16.39 6.86
C ALA A 137 -6.82 17.61 7.15
N GLY A 138 -8.13 17.48 6.93
CA GLY A 138 -9.09 18.57 7.17
C GLY A 138 -9.17 19.63 6.07
N GLY A 139 -8.41 19.49 4.97
CA GLY A 139 -8.66 20.25 3.75
C GLY A 139 -10.02 19.92 3.11
N PHE A 140 -10.44 20.70 2.11
CA PHE A 140 -11.70 20.45 1.40
C PHE A 140 -11.45 20.32 -0.10
N ILE A 141 -12.21 19.43 -0.75
CA ILE A 141 -12.35 19.44 -2.21
C ILE A 141 -13.64 20.17 -2.58
N ARG A 142 -13.51 21.14 -3.49
CA ARG A 142 -14.61 21.77 -4.20
C ARG A 142 -14.37 21.52 -5.69
N LEU A 143 -15.29 20.87 -6.38
CA LEU A 143 -15.22 20.81 -7.85
C LEU A 143 -15.82 22.13 -8.35
N ASN A 144 -15.09 22.86 -9.19
CA ASN A 144 -15.70 23.97 -9.90
C ASN A 144 -16.82 23.38 -10.77
N GLU A 145 -18.07 23.79 -10.54
CA GLU A 145 -19.10 23.64 -11.56
C GLU A 145 -18.51 24.24 -12.83
N LYS A 146 -18.40 23.44 -13.90
CA LYS A 146 -18.14 24.03 -15.22
C LYS A 146 -19.27 25.03 -15.44
N ASN A 147 -18.94 26.31 -15.46
CA ASN A 147 -19.83 27.29 -16.08
C ASN A 147 -19.96 26.84 -17.54
N GLU A 148 -21.09 26.22 -17.87
CA GLU A 148 -21.57 26.10 -19.25
C GLU A 148 -21.88 27.49 -19.82
#